data_AF-A0A3B9X0A6-F1
#
_entry.id   AF-A0A3B9X0A6-F1
#
_cell.length_a   1.000
_cell.length_b   1.000
_cell.length_c   1.000
_cell.angle_alpha   90.00
_cell.angle_beta   90.00
_cell.angle_gamma   90.00
#
_symmetry.space_group_name_H-M   'P 1'
#
loop_
_entity.id
_entity.type
_entity.pdbx_description
1 polymer ?
#
loop_
_entity_poly.entity_id
_entity_poly.type
_entity_poly.pdbx_seq_one_letter_code
_entity_poly.pdbx_strand_id
1 'polypeptide(L)'
;MFGRVEGLVDHMTAVDWQLRKTTSSSRKPSFIAAVCLFLASCIGPNLEDWPDSIPQTQVFIVAYDADEENQGRQSETEYLEWVLSFYQGNLAYQSGWQDIQGYVYEAPAPEAEQALLEQLSLLGIAIGSEWSKHNDVRQIDTRMLSLWGSTIQLAPDFDTQKQTVAVIATDIDLLLSGSLRKQDILEERYADILGLELFGDF
;
A
#
# COMPACT_ATOMS: atom_id res chain seq x y z
N MET A 1 73.90 -65.82 16.87
CA MET A 1 73.63 -67.17 17.41
C MET A 1 72.27 -67.11 18.08
N PHE A 2 71.25 -67.76 17.47
CA PHE A 2 69.85 -67.98 17.94
C PHE A 2 69.03 -66.73 18.33
N GLY A 3 67.73 -66.56 18.05
CA GLY A 3 66.62 -67.31 17.44
C GLY A 3 65.37 -66.46 17.73
N ARG A 4 64.50 -66.12 16.75
CA ARG A 4 63.17 -66.72 16.46
C ARG A 4 62.38 -67.12 17.72
N VAL A 5 61.11 -66.71 17.93
CA VAL A 5 59.84 -67.27 17.37
C VAL A 5 58.69 -66.38 17.92
N GLU A 6 57.92 -65.67 17.09
CA GLU A 6 56.55 -65.93 16.56
C GLU A 6 55.37 -65.91 17.55
N GLY A 7 54.24 -65.34 17.09
CA GLY A 7 52.90 -65.50 17.66
C GLY A 7 52.01 -64.24 17.51
N LEU A 8 51.50 -63.90 16.31
CA LEU A 8 50.21 -64.31 15.68
C LEU A 8 49.00 -63.41 16.06
N VAL A 9 48.27 -62.95 15.03
CA VAL A 9 46.79 -62.67 14.99
C VAL A 9 46.37 -61.33 15.64
N ASP A 10 45.65 -60.37 15.03
CA ASP A 10 44.75 -60.34 13.87
C ASP A 10 44.45 -58.85 13.52
N HIS A 11 44.56 -58.44 12.25
CA HIS A 11 43.46 -58.12 11.32
C HIS A 11 42.81 -56.73 11.39
N MET A 12 42.70 -56.12 10.19
CA MET A 12 41.75 -55.08 9.74
C MET A 12 42.12 -53.62 10.14
N THR A 13 42.32 -52.65 9.26
CA THR A 13 41.99 -52.48 7.83
C THR A 13 42.95 -51.43 7.23
N ALA A 14 43.42 -51.71 6.04
CA ALA A 14 44.30 -50.91 5.22
C ALA A 14 43.51 -49.99 4.28
N VAL A 15 44.27 -49.33 3.39
CA VAL A 15 43.86 -48.68 2.13
C VAL A 15 43.66 -47.17 2.31
N ASP A 16 44.72 -46.34 2.36
CA ASP A 16 45.90 -46.23 1.49
C ASP A 16 45.61 -45.54 0.14
N TRP A 17 46.53 -44.64 -0.20
CA TRP A 17 46.88 -44.22 -1.55
C TRP A 17 46.15 -43.04 -2.23
N GLN A 18 46.43 -41.84 -1.72
CA GLN A 18 47.26 -40.82 -2.36
C GLN A 18 47.64 -41.02 -3.86
N LEU A 19 47.41 -40.01 -4.73
CA LEU A 19 48.45 -39.29 -5.53
C LEU A 19 47.94 -38.61 -6.83
N ARG A 20 48.23 -37.29 -6.89
CA ARG A 20 48.83 -36.53 -8.03
C ARG A 20 48.09 -36.39 -9.37
N LYS A 21 47.80 -35.14 -9.77
CA LYS A 21 48.50 -34.31 -10.81
C LYS A 21 47.62 -33.13 -11.28
N THR A 22 48.01 -31.87 -11.00
CA THR A 22 48.66 -30.86 -11.90
C THR A 22 47.75 -30.01 -12.80
N THR A 23 47.82 -28.68 -12.56
CA THR A 23 47.95 -27.54 -13.50
C THR A 23 46.79 -26.96 -14.34
N SER A 24 46.56 -25.66 -14.10
CA SER A 24 46.51 -24.53 -15.06
C SER A 24 45.18 -24.04 -15.69
N SER A 25 44.65 -22.94 -15.12
CA SER A 25 44.22 -21.65 -15.71
C SER A 25 43.60 -21.56 -17.12
N SER A 26 42.37 -20.98 -17.22
CA SER A 26 42.08 -19.69 -17.92
C SER A 26 40.60 -19.54 -18.39
N ARG A 27 39.96 -18.39 -18.06
CA ARG A 27 38.89 -17.63 -18.80
C ARG A 27 37.54 -18.33 -19.10
N LYS A 28 36.32 -17.86 -18.79
CA LYS A 28 35.69 -16.60 -18.29
C LYS A 28 34.32 -16.96 -17.66
N PRO A 29 33.80 -16.27 -16.62
CA PRO A 29 32.38 -16.28 -16.28
C PRO A 29 31.75 -14.96 -16.74
N SER A 30 31.23 -14.88 -17.96
CA SER A 30 30.56 -13.64 -18.43
C SER A 30 29.51 -13.95 -19.48
N PHE A 31 28.49 -14.73 -19.14
CA PHE A 31 27.27 -14.81 -19.98
C PHE A 31 25.96 -15.00 -19.21
N ILE A 32 25.97 -15.14 -17.87
CA ILE A 32 24.73 -15.37 -17.10
C ILE A 32 24.15 -14.07 -16.50
N ALA A 33 24.93 -12.98 -16.43
CA ALA A 33 24.48 -11.73 -15.79
C ALA A 33 23.60 -10.81 -16.68
N ALA A 34 23.42 -11.10 -17.97
CA ALA A 34 22.77 -10.19 -18.91
C ALA A 34 21.25 -10.40 -19.09
N VAL A 35 20.68 -11.48 -18.53
CA VAL A 35 19.26 -11.83 -18.75
C VAL A 35 18.33 -11.29 -17.65
N CYS A 36 18.85 -10.91 -16.48
CA CYS A 36 18.03 -10.45 -15.35
C CYS A 36 17.68 -8.95 -15.37
N LEU A 37 18.14 -8.18 -16.37
CA LEU A 37 17.94 -6.72 -16.42
C LEU A 37 16.68 -6.26 -17.18
N PHE A 38 15.84 -7.17 -17.68
CA PHE A 38 14.65 -6.82 -18.48
C PHE A 38 13.30 -7.22 -17.85
N LEU A 39 13.27 -7.66 -16.58
CA LEU A 39 12.03 -8.04 -15.89
C LEU A 39 11.66 -7.10 -14.74
N ALA A 40 12.02 -5.82 -14.86
CA ALA A 40 11.42 -4.75 -14.04
C ALA A 40 10.25 -4.11 -14.80
N SER A 41 9.32 -4.93 -15.33
CA SER A 41 7.98 -4.42 -15.58
C SER A 41 7.30 -4.44 -14.23
N CYS A 42 7.05 -3.27 -13.66
CA CYS A 42 6.23 -3.15 -12.46
C CYS A 42 4.94 -3.93 -12.70
N ILE A 43 4.62 -4.85 -11.79
CA ILE A 43 3.27 -5.42 -11.71
C ILE A 43 2.41 -4.26 -11.20
N GLY A 44 1.99 -3.40 -12.12
CA GLY A 44 0.99 -2.36 -11.90
C GLY A 44 -0.41 -2.91 -12.21
N PRO A 45 -1.46 -2.30 -11.66
CA PRO A 45 -2.82 -2.69 -11.97
C PRO A 45 -3.13 -2.46 -13.47
N ASN A 46 -3.87 -3.37 -14.11
CA ASN A 46 -4.22 -3.25 -15.52
C ASN A 46 -5.32 -2.18 -15.70
N LEU A 47 -4.96 -1.03 -16.29
CA LEU A 47 -5.92 0.05 -16.57
C LEU A 47 -7.00 -0.34 -17.59
N GLU A 48 -6.76 -1.37 -18.42
CA GLU A 48 -7.76 -1.88 -19.37
C GLU A 48 -8.92 -2.59 -18.66
N ASP A 49 -8.69 -3.11 -17.45
CA ASP A 49 -9.66 -3.83 -16.62
C ASP A 49 -10.16 -2.95 -15.45
N TRP A 50 -10.56 -1.71 -15.75
CA TRP A 50 -11.09 -0.79 -14.74
C TRP A 50 -12.38 -1.34 -14.09
N PRO A 51 -12.43 -1.57 -12.76
CA PRO A 51 -13.60 -2.16 -12.12
C PRO A 51 -14.85 -1.28 -12.16
N ASP A 52 -16.02 -1.88 -12.37
CA ASP A 52 -17.31 -1.16 -12.28
C ASP A 52 -17.67 -0.75 -10.84
N SER A 53 -16.99 -1.32 -9.84
CA SER A 53 -17.20 -1.04 -8.41
C SER A 53 -16.49 0.23 -7.92
N ILE A 54 -15.67 0.87 -8.76
CA ILE A 54 -15.04 2.16 -8.48
C ILE A 54 -15.58 3.23 -9.45
N PRO A 55 -15.49 4.52 -9.11
CA PRO A 55 -15.95 5.57 -10.01
C PRO A 55 -15.31 5.47 -11.39
N GLN A 56 -16.04 5.88 -12.43
CA GLN A 56 -15.57 5.78 -13.81
C GLN A 56 -14.23 6.50 -13.99
N THR A 57 -13.31 5.87 -14.72
CA THR A 57 -11.96 6.39 -15.00
C THR A 57 -11.96 7.84 -15.45
N GLN A 58 -12.96 8.24 -16.25
CA GLN A 58 -13.10 9.59 -16.78
C GLN A 58 -13.15 10.67 -15.69
N VAL A 59 -13.73 10.38 -14.52
CA VAL A 59 -13.76 11.32 -13.39
C VAL A 59 -12.34 11.69 -12.96
N PHE A 60 -11.44 10.72 -12.92
CA PHE A 60 -10.04 10.91 -12.52
C PHE A 60 -9.20 11.51 -13.65
N ILE A 61 -9.44 11.12 -14.91
CA ILE A 61 -8.79 11.72 -16.07
C ILE A 61 -9.06 13.23 -16.10
N VAL A 62 -10.32 13.65 -15.91
CA VAL A 62 -10.67 15.09 -15.84
C VAL A 62 -9.92 15.79 -14.70
N ALA A 63 -9.76 15.15 -13.54
CA ALA A 63 -9.02 15.73 -12.42
C ALA A 63 -7.51 15.84 -12.74
N TYR A 64 -6.92 14.86 -13.42
CA TYR A 64 -5.53 14.90 -13.87
C TYR A 64 -5.29 15.98 -14.92
N ASP A 65 -6.15 16.06 -15.93
CA ASP A 65 -6.08 17.03 -17.03
C ASP A 65 -6.19 18.48 -16.52
N ALA A 66 -6.87 18.71 -15.40
CA ALA A 66 -7.00 20.01 -14.77
C ALA A 66 -5.79 20.42 -13.90
N ASP A 67 -4.86 19.50 -13.61
CA ASP A 67 -3.72 19.72 -12.71
C ASP A 67 -2.39 19.73 -13.46
N GLU A 68 -2.05 20.89 -14.03
CA GLU A 68 -0.78 21.11 -14.75
C GLU A 68 0.45 20.83 -13.86
N GLU A 69 0.33 21.06 -12.55
CA GLU A 69 1.42 20.86 -11.62
C GLU A 69 1.74 19.37 -11.44
N ASN A 70 0.71 18.54 -11.34
CA ASN A 70 0.84 17.09 -11.27
C ASN A 70 1.29 16.48 -12.61
N GLN A 71 0.78 16.99 -13.74
CA GLN A 71 1.20 16.57 -15.09
C GLN A 71 2.71 16.77 -15.31
N GLY A 72 3.30 17.81 -14.70
CA GLY A 72 4.74 18.05 -14.74
C GLY A 72 5.59 17.05 -13.93
N ARG A 73 4.97 16.17 -13.12
CA ARG A 73 5.67 15.27 -12.18
C ARG A 73 5.37 13.79 -12.38
N GLN A 74 4.21 13.45 -12.92
CA GLN A 74 3.82 12.06 -13.20
C GLN A 74 2.93 11.99 -14.44
N SER A 75 2.96 10.84 -15.12
CA SER A 75 2.07 10.55 -16.24
C SER A 75 0.64 10.25 -15.78
N GLU A 76 -0.32 10.36 -16.72
CA GLU A 76 -1.71 9.98 -16.49
C GLU A 76 -1.83 8.50 -16.10
N THR A 77 -1.07 7.63 -16.76
CA THR A 77 -1.04 6.20 -16.46
C THR A 77 -0.61 5.94 -15.01
N GLU A 78 0.51 6.53 -14.57
CA GLU A 78 0.97 6.39 -13.18
C GLU A 78 -0.07 6.93 -12.18
N TYR A 79 -0.71 8.07 -12.50
CA TYR A 79 -1.79 8.62 -11.68
C TYR A 79 -2.95 7.64 -11.52
N LEU A 80 -3.43 7.05 -12.62
CA LEU A 80 -4.56 6.11 -12.60
C LEU A 80 -4.21 4.79 -11.88
N GLU A 81 -2.96 4.33 -11.95
CA GLU A 81 -2.49 3.19 -11.16
C GLU A 81 -2.55 3.48 -9.64
N TRP A 82 -2.21 4.71 -9.23
CA TRP A 82 -2.38 5.14 -7.84
C TRP A 82 -3.85 5.27 -7.43
N VAL A 83 -4.73 5.72 -8.33
CA VAL A 83 -6.18 5.73 -8.08
C VAL A 83 -6.69 4.31 -7.82
N LEU A 84 -6.31 3.34 -8.65
CA LEU A 84 -6.67 1.93 -8.43
C LEU A 84 -6.15 1.43 -7.09
N SER A 85 -4.90 1.74 -6.76
CA SER A 85 -4.28 1.38 -5.48
C SER A 85 -4.99 2.01 -4.28
N PHE A 86 -5.54 3.21 -4.42
CA PHE A 86 -6.33 3.87 -3.36
C PHE A 86 -7.64 3.12 -3.10
N TYR A 87 -8.37 2.73 -4.15
CA TYR A 87 -9.65 2.04 -3.99
C TYR A 87 -9.53 0.59 -3.57
N GLN A 88 -8.56 -0.14 -4.14
CA GLN A 88 -8.41 -1.58 -3.96
C GLN A 88 -7.44 -1.95 -2.83
N GLY A 89 -6.67 -0.97 -2.32
CA GLY A 89 -5.54 -1.22 -1.45
C GLY A 89 -4.30 -1.65 -2.24
N ASN A 90 -3.21 -1.91 -1.52
CA ASN A 90 -1.94 -2.37 -2.05
C ASN A 90 -1.15 -3.16 -0.99
N LEU A 91 0.08 -3.56 -1.32
CA LEU A 91 0.91 -4.35 -0.40
C LEU A 91 1.26 -3.64 0.91
N ALA A 92 1.29 -2.30 0.93
CA ALA A 92 1.51 -1.51 2.14
C ALA A 92 0.21 -1.28 2.94
N TYR A 93 -0.94 -1.21 2.24
CA TYR A 93 -2.26 -0.96 2.82
C TYR A 93 -3.25 -1.97 2.24
N GLN A 94 -3.40 -3.12 2.90
CA GLN A 94 -4.18 -4.25 2.36
C GLN A 94 -5.66 -3.92 2.14
N SER A 95 -6.18 -2.91 2.84
CA SER A 95 -7.53 -2.40 2.66
C SER A 95 -7.53 -1.07 1.92
N GLY A 96 -8.39 -0.95 0.91
CA GLY A 96 -8.60 0.27 0.15
C GLY A 96 -9.86 1.02 0.56
N TRP A 97 -10.16 2.12 -0.15
CA TRP A 97 -11.37 2.90 0.11
C TRP A 97 -12.67 2.09 -0.05
N GLN A 98 -12.69 1.11 -0.95
CA GLN A 98 -13.85 0.23 -1.12
C GLN A 98 -14.17 -0.55 0.16
N ASP A 99 -13.15 -0.97 0.91
CA ASP A 99 -13.36 -1.65 2.18
C ASP A 99 -13.96 -0.69 3.21
N ILE A 100 -13.51 0.57 3.25
CA ILE A 100 -14.10 1.62 4.10
C ILE A 100 -15.59 1.81 3.79
N GLN A 101 -15.98 1.80 2.52
CA GLN A 101 -17.39 1.87 2.12
C GLN A 101 -18.20 0.65 2.57
N GLY A 102 -17.56 -0.51 2.75
CA GLY A 102 -18.17 -1.72 3.28
C GLY A 102 -18.37 -1.71 4.80
N TYR A 103 -17.74 -0.80 5.54
CA TYR A 103 -17.83 -0.70 7.01
C TYR A 103 -19.01 0.15 7.52
N VAL A 104 -20.04 0.38 6.70
CA VAL A 104 -21.21 1.14 7.13
C VAL A 104 -22.04 0.34 8.16
N TYR A 105 -22.30 0.94 9.32
CA TYR A 105 -23.17 0.34 10.32
C TYR A 105 -24.61 0.16 9.82
N GLU A 106 -25.35 -0.77 10.42
CA GLU A 106 -26.78 -0.92 10.14
C GLU A 106 -27.51 0.41 10.39
N ALA A 107 -28.04 0.99 9.31
CA ALA A 107 -28.70 2.27 9.35
C ALA A 107 -30.12 2.15 9.93
N PRO A 108 -30.67 3.22 10.54
CA PRO A 108 -32.05 3.20 11.04
C PRO A 108 -33.10 3.12 9.92
N ALA A 109 -32.71 3.45 8.68
CA ALA A 109 -33.55 3.37 7.49
C ALA A 109 -32.68 3.23 6.22
N PRO A 110 -33.19 2.58 5.15
CA PRO A 110 -32.45 2.44 3.89
C PRO A 110 -32.02 3.77 3.26
N GLU A 111 -32.84 4.82 3.40
CA GLU A 111 -32.51 6.15 2.87
C GLU A 111 -31.32 6.78 3.60
N ALA A 112 -31.15 6.48 4.89
CA ALA A 112 -30.01 6.97 5.67
C ALA A 112 -28.71 6.26 5.25
N GLU A 113 -28.77 4.94 5.04
CA GLU A 113 -27.65 4.16 4.52
C GLU A 113 -27.21 4.69 3.15
N GLN A 114 -28.16 4.83 2.23
CA GLN A 114 -27.90 5.33 0.89
C GLN A 114 -27.27 6.72 0.90
N ALA A 115 -27.77 7.64 1.74
CA ALA A 115 -27.20 8.98 1.86
C ALA A 115 -25.76 8.97 2.40
N LEU A 116 -25.43 8.07 3.33
CA LEU A 116 -24.07 7.93 3.84
C LEU A 116 -23.13 7.32 2.79
N LEU A 117 -23.59 6.29 2.06
CA LEU A 117 -22.83 5.68 0.97
C LEU A 117 -22.55 6.67 -0.17
N GLU A 118 -23.52 7.52 -0.50
CA GLU A 118 -23.33 8.60 -1.48
C GLU A 118 -22.25 9.60 -1.02
N GLN A 119 -22.26 10.00 0.26
CA GLN A 119 -21.23 10.87 0.80
C GLN A 119 -19.85 10.20 0.78
N LEU A 120 -19.75 8.93 1.19
CA LEU A 120 -18.51 8.17 1.13
C LEU A 120 -18.00 8.00 -0.32
N SER A 121 -18.90 7.86 -1.29
CA SER A 121 -18.54 7.81 -2.72
C SER A 121 -17.94 9.14 -3.20
N LEU A 122 -18.58 10.27 -2.87
CA LEU A 122 -18.06 11.60 -3.20
C LEU A 122 -16.72 11.89 -2.52
N LEU A 123 -16.58 11.48 -1.25
CA LEU A 123 -15.31 11.56 -0.53
C LEU A 123 -14.23 10.71 -1.19
N GLY A 124 -14.54 9.49 -1.59
CA GLY A 124 -13.62 8.62 -2.31
C GLY A 124 -13.09 9.29 -3.58
N ILE A 125 -13.95 9.98 -4.33
CA ILE A 125 -13.55 10.72 -5.53
C ILE A 125 -12.60 11.86 -5.16
N ALA A 126 -12.94 12.69 -4.17
CA ALA A 126 -12.12 13.83 -3.77
C ALA A 126 -10.75 13.39 -3.23
N ILE A 127 -10.76 12.44 -2.29
CA ILE A 127 -9.55 11.90 -1.66
C ILE A 127 -8.69 11.17 -2.68
N GLY A 128 -9.30 10.27 -3.47
CA GLY A 128 -8.59 9.47 -4.47
C GLY A 128 -8.00 10.33 -5.58
N SER A 129 -8.65 11.43 -5.96
CA SER A 129 -8.11 12.36 -6.96
C SER A 129 -6.91 13.15 -6.42
N GLU A 130 -6.93 13.54 -5.14
CA GLU A 130 -5.84 14.31 -4.56
C GLU A 130 -4.65 13.44 -4.13
N TRP A 131 -4.91 12.33 -3.43
CA TRP A 131 -3.86 11.50 -2.86
C TRP A 131 -3.01 10.77 -3.91
N SER A 132 -3.63 10.46 -5.06
CA SER A 132 -2.97 9.78 -6.19
C SER A 132 -2.04 10.69 -7.00
N LYS A 133 -2.02 11.99 -6.71
CA LYS A 133 -1.02 12.92 -7.28
C LYS A 133 0.38 12.62 -6.76
N HIS A 134 1.38 13.20 -7.41
CA HIS A 134 2.76 13.04 -7.00
C HIS A 134 2.96 13.56 -5.57
N ASN A 135 3.80 12.87 -4.79
CA ASN A 135 3.99 13.15 -3.36
C ASN A 135 4.36 14.61 -3.05
N ASP A 136 5.09 15.25 -3.96
CA ASP A 136 5.57 16.63 -3.79
C ASP A 136 4.47 17.69 -3.90
N VAL A 137 3.31 17.35 -4.47
CA VAL A 137 2.24 18.31 -4.79
C VAL A 137 0.91 17.99 -4.16
N ARG A 138 0.65 16.71 -3.88
CA ARG A 138 -0.59 16.27 -3.25
C ARG A 138 -0.79 16.96 -1.90
N GLN A 139 -2.01 17.36 -1.60
CA GLN A 139 -2.41 17.93 -0.33
C GLN A 139 -2.76 16.85 0.69
N ILE A 140 -3.37 15.76 0.25
CA ILE A 140 -3.72 14.62 1.10
C ILE A 140 -2.58 13.61 1.10
N ASP A 141 -2.10 13.25 2.29
CA ASP A 141 -1.01 12.30 2.50
C ASP A 141 -1.52 10.99 3.11
N THR A 142 -0.66 9.99 3.15
CA THR A 142 -1.04 8.66 3.63
C THR A 142 -1.37 8.61 5.12
N ARG A 143 -0.80 9.52 5.93
CA ARG A 143 -1.13 9.62 7.35
C ARG A 143 -2.58 10.07 7.54
N MET A 144 -3.04 11.04 6.75
CA MET A 144 -4.45 11.46 6.74
C MET A 144 -5.38 10.33 6.30
N LEU A 145 -5.02 9.55 5.28
CA LEU A 145 -5.82 8.37 4.89
C LEU A 145 -5.97 7.37 6.03
N SER A 146 -4.88 7.04 6.72
CA SER A 146 -4.91 6.13 7.87
C SER A 146 -5.78 6.69 8.99
N LEU A 147 -5.61 7.98 9.32
CA LEU A 147 -6.42 8.64 10.34
C LEU A 147 -7.91 8.57 9.99
N TRP A 148 -8.31 9.04 8.82
CA TRP A 148 -9.72 9.05 8.41
C TRP A 148 -10.33 7.65 8.32
N GLY A 149 -9.60 6.69 7.73
CA GLY A 149 -10.05 5.31 7.67
C GLY A 149 -10.31 4.73 9.07
N SER A 150 -9.37 4.92 10.01
CA SER A 150 -9.52 4.48 11.39
C SER A 150 -10.65 5.21 12.12
N THR A 151 -10.79 6.54 11.97
CA THR A 151 -11.87 7.29 12.63
C THR A 151 -13.25 6.86 12.13
N ILE A 152 -13.41 6.54 10.83
CA ILE A 152 -14.67 6.01 10.28
C ILE A 152 -14.96 4.60 10.82
N GLN A 153 -13.95 3.73 10.88
CA GLN A 153 -14.10 2.35 11.35
C GLN A 153 -14.33 2.24 12.86
N LEU A 154 -13.76 3.15 13.65
CA LEU A 154 -13.86 3.16 15.11
C LEU A 154 -15.07 3.92 15.64
N ALA A 155 -15.89 4.51 14.76
CA ALA A 155 -17.14 5.13 15.17
C ALA A 155 -18.02 4.09 15.90
N PRO A 156 -18.61 4.40 17.06
CA PRO A 156 -19.34 3.42 17.87
C PRO A 156 -20.70 3.00 17.30
N ASP A 157 -21.30 3.85 16.47
CA ASP A 157 -22.63 3.66 15.89
C ASP A 157 -22.79 4.43 14.57
N PHE A 158 -23.93 4.21 13.90
CA PHE A 158 -24.26 4.83 12.61
C PHE A 158 -24.29 6.36 12.67
N ASP A 159 -24.86 6.94 13.73
CA ASP A 159 -25.01 8.40 13.85
C ASP A 159 -23.63 9.06 14.01
N THR A 160 -22.77 8.47 14.83
CA THR A 160 -21.38 8.94 15.01
C THR A 160 -20.58 8.73 13.73
N GLN A 161 -20.74 7.59 13.03
CA GLN A 161 -20.06 7.35 11.75
C GLN A 161 -20.46 8.39 10.70
N LYS A 162 -21.75 8.72 10.61
CA LYS A 162 -22.26 9.77 9.74
C LYS A 162 -21.68 11.14 10.11
N GLN A 163 -21.59 11.46 11.41
CA GLN A 163 -20.98 12.71 11.86
C GLN A 163 -19.49 12.76 11.51
N THR A 164 -18.75 11.67 11.72
CA THR A 164 -17.35 11.53 11.33
C THR A 164 -17.14 11.82 9.85
N VAL A 165 -17.95 11.21 8.97
CA VAL A 165 -17.89 11.43 7.52
C VAL A 165 -18.13 12.90 7.17
N ALA A 166 -19.08 13.57 7.82
CA ALA A 166 -19.36 14.99 7.59
C ALA A 166 -18.21 15.91 8.03
N VAL A 167 -17.54 15.60 9.15
CA VAL A 167 -16.36 16.34 9.61
C VAL A 167 -15.20 16.17 8.64
N ILE A 168 -14.94 14.93 8.19
CA ILE A 168 -13.89 14.64 7.20
C ILE A 168 -14.16 15.39 5.89
N ALA A 169 -15.41 15.40 5.40
CA ALA A 169 -15.79 16.17 4.22
C ALA A 169 -15.49 17.67 4.37
N THR A 170 -15.82 18.24 5.52
CA THR A 170 -15.51 19.64 5.83
C THR A 170 -14.00 19.90 5.84
N ASP A 171 -13.22 19.02 6.46
CA ASP A 171 -11.76 19.17 6.52
C ASP A 171 -11.10 19.02 5.15
N ILE A 172 -11.62 18.16 4.27
CA ILE A 172 -11.15 18.03 2.89
C ILE A 172 -11.41 19.33 2.12
N ASP A 173 -12.62 19.89 2.19
CA ASP A 173 -12.94 21.16 1.53
C ASP A 173 -12.05 22.31 2.03
N LEU A 174 -11.83 22.37 3.35
CA LEU A 174 -10.96 23.37 3.95
C LEU A 174 -9.49 23.15 3.57
N LEU A 175 -9.02 21.91 3.50
CA LEU A 175 -7.66 21.57 3.11
C LEU A 175 -7.40 21.94 1.65
N LEU A 176 -8.28 21.53 0.74
CA LEU A 176 -8.15 21.76 -0.70
C LEU A 176 -8.32 23.24 -1.07
N SER A 177 -9.08 24.01 -0.29
CA SER A 177 -9.15 25.47 -0.43
C SER A 177 -7.99 26.22 0.22
N GLY A 178 -7.09 25.53 0.93
CA GLY A 178 -5.97 26.13 1.66
C GLY A 178 -6.36 26.83 2.98
N SER A 179 -7.60 26.65 3.43
CA SER A 179 -8.12 27.21 4.69
C SER A 179 -7.75 26.38 5.93
N LEU A 180 -7.40 25.11 5.74
CA LEU A 180 -6.88 24.21 6.77
C LEU A 180 -5.53 23.67 6.34
N ARG A 181 -4.55 23.65 7.26
CA ARG A 181 -3.21 23.14 6.95
C ARG A 181 -3.15 21.66 7.28
N LYS A 182 -2.39 20.90 6.49
CA LYS A 182 -2.20 19.45 6.69
C LYS A 182 -1.81 19.07 8.12
N GLN A 183 -0.93 19.85 8.73
CA GLN A 183 -0.43 19.60 10.09
C GLN A 183 -1.49 19.78 11.19
N ASP A 184 -2.62 20.43 10.86
CA ASP A 184 -3.72 20.64 11.80
C ASP A 184 -4.75 19.50 11.75
N ILE A 185 -4.63 18.58 10.79
CA ILE A 185 -5.46 17.37 10.65
C ILE A 185 -4.78 16.26 11.47
N LEU A 186 -5.11 16.18 12.76
CA LEU A 186 -4.54 15.25 13.75
C LEU A 186 -5.66 14.51 14.51
N GLU A 187 -5.32 13.44 15.22
CA GLU A 187 -6.30 12.64 15.97
C GLU A 187 -7.07 13.47 17.00
N GLU A 188 -6.38 14.36 17.72
CA GLU A 188 -6.95 15.24 18.73
C GLU A 188 -8.06 16.13 18.17
N ARG A 189 -7.93 16.59 16.92
CA ARG A 189 -8.97 17.38 16.26
C ARG A 189 -10.27 16.58 16.14
N TYR A 190 -10.19 15.31 15.76
CA TYR A 190 -11.37 14.47 15.60
C TYR A 190 -11.95 14.07 16.96
N ALA A 191 -11.09 13.76 17.94
CA ALA A 191 -11.52 13.52 19.31
C ALA A 191 -12.28 14.73 19.89
N ASP A 192 -11.75 15.94 19.71
CA ASP A 192 -12.38 17.19 20.20
C ASP A 192 -13.71 17.48 19.50
N ILE A 193 -13.79 17.34 18.18
CA ILE A 193 -15.00 17.66 17.40
C ILE A 193 -16.10 16.61 17.61
N LEU A 194 -15.73 15.33 17.66
CA LEU A 194 -16.66 14.21 17.71
C LEU A 194 -16.94 13.75 19.15
N GLY A 195 -16.20 14.26 20.14
CA GLY A 195 -16.31 13.82 21.53
C GLY A 195 -15.83 12.39 21.73
N LEU A 196 -14.88 11.93 20.93
CA LEU A 196 -14.30 10.57 21.05
C LEU A 196 -13.20 10.57 22.11
N GLU A 197 -13.09 9.47 22.86
CA GLU A 197 -11.94 9.28 23.75
C GLU A 197 -10.69 9.03 22.90
N LEU A 198 -9.62 9.78 23.17
CA LEU A 198 -8.30 9.49 22.60
C LEU A 198 -7.84 8.13 23.13
N PHE A 199 -7.50 7.21 22.23
CA PHE A 199 -6.92 5.93 22.62
C PHE A 199 -5.47 6.18 23.07
N GLY A 200 -5.31 6.55 24.35
CA GLY A 200 -4.00 6.82 24.94
C GLY A 200 -3.07 5.61 24.85
N ASP A 201 -1.81 5.90 24.56
CA ASP A 201 -0.64 5.01 24.49
C ASP A 201 -0.75 3.74 25.35
N PHE A 202 -0.68 2.57 24.72
CA PHE A 202 -0.39 1.28 25.37
C PHE A 202 1.13 1.05 25.52
#